data_AF-A0A7Y9FF78-F1
#
_entry.id   AF-A0A7Y9FF78-F1
#
_cell.length_a   1.000
_cell.length_b   1.000
_cell.length_c   1.000
_cell.angle_alpha   90.00
_cell.angle_beta   90.00
_cell.angle_gamma   90.00
#
_symmetry.space_group_name_H-M   'P 1'
#
loop_
_entity.id
_entity.type
_entity.pdbx_description
1 polymer ?
#
loop_
_entity_poly.entity_id
_entity_poly.type
_entity_poly.pdbx_seq_one_letter_code
_entity_poly.pdbx_strand_id
1 'polypeptide(L)' 'MIEVDALTKRYGSTTAVDGLTFTARPGTVTGFLGPNGAGKSTTMRVVVGLERPTSRVGRWSTTATPRRSP' A
#
# COMPACT_ATOMS: atom_id res chain seq x y z
N MET A 1 -5.85 0.86 10.84
CA MET A 1 -4.41 0.80 10.48
C MET A 1 -4.32 0.11 9.14
N ILE A 2 -3.38 0.49 8.28
CA ILE A 2 -3.09 -0.21 7.02
C ILE A 2 -1.68 -0.78 7.14
N GLU A 3 -1.54 -2.07 6.91
CA GLU A 3 -0.26 -2.77 6.84
C GLU A 3 -0.08 -3.30 5.42
N VAL A 4 1.10 -3.04 4.87
CA VAL A 4 1.53 -3.55 3.57
C VAL A 4 2.87 -4.20 3.80
N ASP A 5 2.99 -5.45 3.40
CA ASP A 5 4.23 -6.21 3.52
C ASP A 5 4.61 -6.83 2.17
N ALA A 6 5.83 -6.51 1.73
CA ALA A 6 6.46 -6.98 0.50
C ALA A 6 5.58 -6.84 -0.76
N LEU A 7 4.89 -5.70 -0.89
CA LEU A 7 4.04 -5.43 -2.05
C LEU A 7 4.89 -5.30 -3.31
N THR A 8 4.67 -6.21 -4.26
CA THR A 8 5.21 -6.10 -5.62
C THR A 8 4.07 -5.95 -6.63
N LYS A 9 4.25 -5.01 -7.56
CA LYS A 9 3.39 -4.85 -8.74
C LYS A 9 4.24 -4.79 -10.00
N ARG A 10 3.93 -5.67 -10.95
CA ARG A 10 4.52 -5.72 -12.28
C ARG A 10 3.45 -5.49 -13.35
N TYR A 11 3.85 -4.80 -14.42
CA TYR A 11 3.10 -4.65 -15.66
C TYR A 11 3.96 -5.21 -16.80
N GLY A 12 3.64 -6.42 -17.26
CA GLY A 12 4.52 -7.14 -18.18
C GLY A 12 5.93 -7.33 -17.57
N SER A 13 6.95 -6.84 -18.28
CA SER A 13 8.35 -6.89 -17.83
C SER A 13 8.69 -5.82 -16.79
N THR A 14 7.92 -4.74 -16.68
CA THR A 14 8.22 -3.59 -15.82
C THR A 14 7.76 -3.84 -14.38
N THR A 15 8.68 -3.71 -13.43
CA THR A 15 8.35 -3.68 -11.98
C THR A 15 8.07 -2.25 -11.57
N ALA A 16 6.80 -1.94 -11.27
CA ALA A 16 6.36 -0.60 -10.87
C ALA A 16 6.46 -0.38 -9.36
N VAL A 17 6.32 -1.44 -8.57
CA VAL A 17 6.54 -1.45 -7.12
C VAL A 17 7.28 -2.74 -6.81
N ASP A 18 8.34 -2.67 -6.02
CA ASP A 18 9.20 -3.82 -5.70
C ASP A 18 9.34 -3.98 -4.19
N GLY A 19 8.69 -5.00 -3.62
CA GLY A 19 8.85 -5.38 -2.22
C GLY A 19 8.53 -4.27 -1.21
N LEU A 20 7.54 -3.40 -1.48
CA LEU A 20 7.23 -2.26 -0.61
C LEU A 20 6.57 -2.72 0.70
N THR A 21 7.20 -2.39 1.83
CA THR A 21 6.65 -2.62 3.18
C THR A 21 6.46 -1.29 3.91
N PHE A 22 5.26 -1.04 4.45
CA PHE A 22 4.98 0.12 5.30
C PHE A 22 3.73 -0.08 6.16
N THR A 23 3.58 0.78 7.17
CA THR A 23 2.37 0.89 8.00
C THR A 23 1.82 2.31 7.93
N ALA A 24 0.56 2.48 7.53
CA ALA A 24 -0.17 3.74 7.71
C ALA A 24 -1.00 3.70 9.01
N ARG A 25 -0.67 4.60 9.93
CA ARG A 25 -1.30 4.68 11.25
C ARG A 25 -2.62 5.46 11.21
N PRO A 26 -3.65 5.05 11.96
CA PRO A 26 -4.86 5.85 12.13
C PRO A 26 -4.54 7.25 12.66
N GLY A 27 -5.27 8.28 12.19
CA GLY A 27 -5.09 9.66 12.65
C GLY A 27 -3.88 10.39 12.06
N THR A 28 -3.16 9.79 11.12
CA THR A 28 -2.01 10.41 10.42
C THR A 28 -2.27 10.51 8.93
N VAL A 29 -1.91 11.65 8.33
CA VAL A 29 -1.88 11.78 6.87
C VAL A 29 -0.62 11.10 6.35
N THR A 30 -0.78 10.05 5.56
CA THR A 30 0.33 9.33 4.91
C THR A 30 0.34 9.69 3.42
N GLY A 31 1.49 10.13 2.91
CA GLY A 31 1.67 10.48 1.49
C GLY A 31 2.89 9.80 0.89
N PHE A 32 2.86 9.53 -0.42
CA PHE A 32 4.00 9.03 -1.18
C PHE A 32 4.63 10.17 -1.98
N LEU A 33 5.94 10.34 -1.88
CA LEU A 33 6.72 11.34 -2.60
C LEU A 33 7.83 10.69 -3.43
N GLY A 34 8.14 11.26 -4.60
CA GLY A 34 9.17 10.76 -5.50
C GLY A 34 8.93 11.20 -6.95
N PRO A 35 9.88 10.95 -7.86
CA PRO A 35 9.77 11.32 -9.27
C PRO A 35 8.66 10.55 -10.02
N ASN A 36 8.36 10.95 -11.24
CA ASN A 36 7.45 10.21 -12.11
C ASN A 36 7.99 8.80 -12.36
N GLY A 37 7.09 7.81 -12.38
CA GLY A 37 7.47 6.41 -12.52
C GLY A 37 7.91 5.71 -11.22
N ALA A 38 8.08 6.43 -10.10
CA ALA A 38 8.52 5.83 -8.82
C ALA A 38 7.47 4.91 -8.13
N GLY A 39 6.39 4.53 -8.81
CA GLY A 39 5.39 3.61 -8.25
C GLY A 39 4.32 4.22 -7.35
N LYS A 40 4.31 5.54 -7.10
CA LYS A 40 3.37 6.21 -6.16
C LYS A 40 1.88 5.88 -6.42
N SER A 41 1.41 6.17 -7.65
CA SER A 41 0.01 5.94 -8.03
C SER A 41 -0.32 4.44 -8.09
N THR A 42 0.63 3.62 -8.54
CA THR A 42 0.52 2.17 -8.52
C THR A 42 0.31 1.62 -7.10
N THR A 43 1.13 2.05 -6.14
CA THR A 43 0.97 1.69 -4.72
C THR A 43 -0.40 2.10 -4.21
N MET A 44 -0.84 3.35 -4.46
CA MET A 44 -2.16 3.80 -4.01
C MET A 44 -3.29 2.94 -4.57
N ARG A 45 -3.29 2.64 -5.88
CA ARG A 45 -4.32 1.81 -6.51
C ARG A 45 -4.39 0.40 -5.93
N VAL A 46 -3.24 -0.21 -5.62
CA VAL A 46 -3.22 -1.52 -4.97
C VAL A 46 -3.77 -1.44 -3.55
N VAL A 47 -3.34 -0.45 -2.77
CA VAL A 47 -3.77 -0.27 -1.37
C VAL A 47 -5.28 -0.03 -1.26
N VAL A 48 -5.89 0.71 -2.20
CA VAL A 48 -7.34 0.95 -2.23
C VAL A 48 -8.15 -0.13 -2.97
N GLY A 49 -7.51 -1.22 -3.41
CA GLY A 49 -8.19 -2.36 -4.05
C GLY A 49 -8.61 -2.13 -5.50
N LEU A 50 -8.16 -1.05 -6.15
CA LEU A 50 -8.41 -0.80 -7.58
C LEU A 50 -7.54 -1.66 -8.49
N GLU A 51 -6.40 -2.13 -7.97
CA GLU A 51 -5.52 -3.08 -8.66
C GLU A 51 -5.10 -4.23 -7.75
N ARG A 52 -4.88 -5.39 -8.35
CA ARG A 52 -4.29 -6.54 -7.64
C ARG A 52 -2.77 -6.44 -7.65
N PRO A 53 -2.10 -6.80 -6.54
CA PRO A 53 -0.66 -7.00 -6.51
C PRO A 53 -0.26 -8.20 -7.40
N THR A 54 1.00 -8.25 -7.83
CA THR A 54 1.53 -9.37 -8.62
C THR A 54 2.03 -10.51 -7.74
N SER A 55 2.61 -10.20 -6.57
CA SER A 55 2.93 -11.18 -5.53
C SER A 55 1.94 -11.07 -4.35
N ARG A 56 1.88 -12.09 -3.49
CA ARG A 56 1.07 -12.02 -2.27
C ARG A 56 1.64 -10.93 -1.35
N VAL A 57 0.80 -9.99 -0.95
CA VAL A 57 1.09 -9.01 0.11
C VAL A 57 0.91 -9.74 1.45
N GLY A 58 1.89 -9.65 2.35
CA GLY A 58 1.73 -10.11 3.72
C GLY A 58 0.64 -9.29 4.41
N ARG A 59 -0.34 -9.97 5.01
CA ARG A 59 -1.49 -9.44 5.80
C ARG A 59 -1.97 -8.04 5.38
N TRP A 60 -2.99 -8.00 4.52
CA TRP A 60 -3.84 -6.81 4.35
C TRP A 60 -4.96 -6.85 5.40
N SER A 61 -4.88 -6.02 6.44
CA SER A 61 -5.97 -5.86 7.40
C SER A 61 -6.27 -4.39 7.66
N THR A 62 -7.42 -3.92 7.19
CA THR A 62 -7.99 -2.64 7.62
C THR A 62 -8.70 -2.83 8.95
N THR A 63 -7.96 -3.07 10.03
CA THR A 63 -8.56 -3.00 11.37
C THR A 63 -8.76 -1.53 11.68
N ALA A 64 -9.99 -1.05 11.51
CA ALA A 64 -10.43 0.16 12.19
C ALA A 64 -10.38 -0.16 13.68
N THR A 65 -9.39 0.37 14.41
CA THR A 65 -9.42 0.32 15.87
C THR A 65 -10.72 1.01 16.30
N PRO A 66 -11.64 0.34 17.01
CA PRO A 66 -12.86 0.99 17.47
C PRO A 66 -12.44 2.19 18.29
N ARG A 67 -12.78 3.39 17.84
CA ARG A 67 -12.52 4.61 18.60
C ARG A 67 -13.47 4.58 19.79
N ARG A 68 -13.08 3.93 20.89
CA ARG A 68 -13.74 4.13 22.18
C ARG A 68 -13.42 5.56 22.60
N SER A 69 -14.36 6.46 22.36
CA SER A 69 -14.42 7.73 23.06
C SER A 69 -15.23 7.52 24.35
N PRO A 70 -14.80 8.11 25.50
CA PRO A 70 -15.61 8.16 26.71
C PRO A 70 -16.85 9.02 26.53
#